data_AF-A0A024E7P0-F1
#
_entry.id   AF-A0A024E7P0-F1
#
_cell.length_a   1.000
_cell.length_b   1.000
_cell.length_c   1.000
_cell.angle_alpha   90.00
_cell.angle_beta   90.00
_cell.angle_gamma   90.00
#
_symmetry.space_group_name_H-M   'P 1'
#
loop_
_entity.id
_entity.type
_entity.pdbx_description
1 polymer ?
#
loop_
_entity_poly.entity_id
_entity_poly.type
_entity_poly.pdbx_seq_one_letter_code
_entity_poly.pdbx_strand_id
1 'polypeptide(L)' 'MAEAMLMEFVERGLLVELVDIAEDETWFEAYSLRIPVLRRVDTGAELGWPFNADEVVAFLR' A
#
# COMPACT_ATOMS: atom_id res chain seq x y z
N MET A 1 3.70 6.65 -11.17
CA MET A 1 2.50 5.98 -10.60
C MET A 1 2.89 5.41 -9.23
N ALA A 2 1.93 5.14 -8.33
CA ALA A 2 2.20 4.74 -6.95
C ALA A 2 3.19 3.55 -6.82
N GLU A 3 3.07 2.57 -7.71
CA GLU A 3 3.95 1.40 -7.78
C GLU A 3 5.44 1.77 -7.99
N ALA A 4 5.71 2.75 -8.86
CA ALA A 4 7.08 3.21 -9.13
C ALA A 4 7.74 3.84 -7.89
N MET A 5 6.96 4.47 -7.02
CA MET A 5 7.48 5.00 -5.76
C MET A 5 7.82 3.87 -4.79
N LEU A 6 7.05 2.79 -4.78
CA LEU A 6 7.28 1.64 -3.91
C LEU A 6 8.53 0.84 -4.32
N MET A 7 8.85 0.79 -5.61
CA MET A 7 10.05 0.11 -6.10
C MET A 7 11.34 0.65 -5.45
N GLU A 8 11.46 1.96 -5.25
CA GLU A 8 12.63 2.54 -4.57
C GLU A 8 12.79 2.05 -3.12
N PHE A 9 11.68 1.73 -2.45
CA PHE A 9 11.70 1.18 -1.09
C PHE A 9 11.97 -0.32 -1.09
N VAL A 10 11.47 -1.05 -2.09
CA VAL A 10 11.75 -2.48 -2.26
C VAL A 10 13.26 -2.70 -2.47
N GLU A 11 13.91 -1.86 -3.28
CA GLU A 11 15.38 -1.89 -3.44
C GLU A 11 16.13 -1.64 -2.12
N ARG A 12 15.49 -1.00 -1.14
CA ARG A 12 16.02 -0.74 0.21
C ARG A 12 15.58 -1.78 1.25
N GLY A 13 14.94 -2.86 0.82
CA GLY A 13 14.56 -3.99 1.68
C GLY A 13 13.11 -4.00 2.17
N LEU A 14 12.25 -3.11 1.68
CA LEU A 14 10.81 -3.20 1.96
C LEU A 14 10.22 -4.43 1.25
N LEU A 15 9.52 -5.28 2.00
CA LEU A 15 8.72 -6.36 1.43
C LEU A 15 7.30 -5.84 1.18
N VAL A 16 6.88 -5.87 -0.08
CA VAL A 16 5.53 -5.49 -0.51
C VAL A 16 4.91 -6.67 -1.25
N GLU A 17 3.67 -6.97 -0.92
CA GLU A 17 2.83 -7.90 -1.67
C GLU A 17 1.78 -7.10 -2.45
N LEU A 18 1.68 -7.35 -3.75
CA LEU A 18 0.61 -6.80 -4.57
C LEU A 18 -0.59 -7.73 -4.44
N VAL A 19 -1.68 -7.22 -3.87
CA VAL A 19 -2.93 -7.95 -3.70
C VAL A 19 -3.94 -7.38 -4.69
N ASP A 20 -4.47 -8.24 -5.57
CA ASP A 20 -5.63 -7.90 -6.39
C ASP A 20 -6.89 -8.01 -5.54
N ILE A 21 -7.60 -6.90 -5.37
CA ILE A 21 -8.82 -6.85 -4.57
C ILE A 21 -10.04 -7.35 -5.35
N ALA A 22 -9.95 -7.55 -6.66
CA ALA A 22 -11.09 -7.95 -7.50
C ALA A 22 -11.57 -9.37 -7.22
N GLU A 23 -10.72 -10.24 -6.67
CA GLU A 23 -11.05 -11.63 -6.37
C GLU A 23 -11.64 -11.83 -4.97
N ASP A 24 -11.61 -10.81 -4.11
CA ASP A 24 -12.14 -10.87 -2.73
C ASP A 24 -13.17 -9.76 -2.53
N GLU A 25 -14.45 -10.15 -2.39
CA GLU A 25 -15.58 -9.22 -2.21
C GLU A 25 -15.37 -8.27 -1.02
N THR A 26 -14.75 -8.75 0.07
CA THR A 26 -14.50 -7.92 1.27
C THR A 26 -13.52 -6.79 0.97
N TRP A 27 -12.45 -7.11 0.23
CA TRP A 27 -11.46 -6.11 -0.16
C TRP A 27 -11.98 -5.21 -1.27
N PHE A 28 -12.77 -5.74 -2.19
CA PHE A 28 -13.41 -4.97 -3.24
C PHE A 28 -14.32 -3.88 -2.66
N GLU A 29 -15.21 -4.25 -1.72
CA GLU A 29 -16.08 -3.29 -1.05
C GLU A 29 -15.29 -2.25 -0.25
N ALA A 30 -14.22 -2.66 0.44
CA ALA A 30 -13.42 -1.77 1.29
C ALA A 30 -12.52 -0.81 0.52
N TYR A 31 -11.96 -1.23 -0.63
CA TYR A 31 -10.86 -0.52 -1.27
C TYR A 31 -11.12 -0.07 -2.72
N SER A 32 -12.16 -0.55 -3.42
CA SER A 32 -12.38 -0.25 -4.86
C SER A 32 -12.35 1.24 -5.22
N LEU A 33 -12.78 2.13 -4.33
CA LEU A 33 -12.78 3.58 -4.53
C LEU A 33 -11.51 4.30 -4.05
N ARG A 34 -10.61 3.59 -3.36
CA ARG A 34 -9.40 4.15 -2.71
C ARG A 34 -8.09 3.57 -3.23
N ILE A 35 -8.13 2.52 -4.06
CA ILE A 35 -6.91 1.90 -4.56
C ILE A 35 -6.04 2.90 -5.34
N PRO A 36 -4.71 2.86 -5.18
CA PRO A 36 -3.94 1.91 -4.35
C PRO A 36 -3.90 2.30 -2.86
N VAL A 37 -3.91 1.29 -1.98
CA VAL A 37 -3.77 1.45 -0.52
C VAL A 37 -2.63 0.58 -0.02
N LEU A 38 -1.73 1.15 0.77
CA LEU A 38 -0.75 0.38 1.52
C LEU A 38 -1.35 -0.04 2.85
N ARG A 39 -1.29 -1.32 3.17
CA ARG A 39 -1.72 -1.86 4.46
C ARG A 39 -0.56 -2.55 5.15
N ARG A 40 -0.34 -2.22 6.42
CA ARG A 40 0.64 -2.89 7.27
C ARG A 40 0.07 -4.19 7.81
N VAL A 41 0.82 -5.28 7.63
CA VAL A 41 0.40 -6.62 8.11
C VAL A 41 0.51 -6.79 9.62
N ASP A 42 1.41 -6.04 10.28
CA ASP A 42 1.67 -6.14 11.71
C ASP A 42 0.63 -5.38 12.57
N THR A 43 0.16 -4.24 12.07
CA THR A 43 -0.70 -3.31 12.80
C THR A 43 -2.08 -3.11 12.17
N GLY A 44 -2.25 -3.50 10.90
CA GLY A 44 -3.44 -3.19 10.13
C GLY A 44 -3.57 -1.71 9.73
N ALA A 45 -2.58 -0.87 10.02
CA ALA A 45 -2.59 0.54 9.62
C ALA A 45 -2.64 0.66 8.09
N GLU A 46 -3.23 1.75 7.59
CA GLU A 46 -3.44 1.98 6.17
C GLU A 46 -2.94 3.36 5.74
N LEU A 47 -2.34 3.43 4.56
CA LEU A 47 -2.00 4.67 3.87
C LEU A 47 -2.63 4.64 2.47
N GLY A 48 -3.64 5.48 2.28
CA GLY A 48 -4.34 5.60 1.00
C GLY A 48 -3.67 6.59 0.07
N TRP A 49 -3.74 6.32 -1.24
CA TRP A 49 -3.29 7.27 -2.25
C TRP A 49 -4.15 8.56 -2.24
N PRO A 50 -3.59 9.74 -2.57
CA PRO A 50 -2.18 10.01 -2.88
C PRO A 50 -1.31 10.12 -1.63
N PHE A 51 -0.08 9.62 -1.73
CA PHE A 51 0.97 9.78 -0.72
C PHE A 51 2.32 10.08 -1.38
N ASN A 52 3.25 10.64 -0.61
CA ASN A 52 4.64 10.89 -1.01
C ASN A 52 5.64 9.95 -0.30
N ALA A 53 6.93 10.05 -0.62
CA ALA A 53 7.96 9.19 -0.06
C ALA A 53 8.15 9.36 1.46
N ASP A 54 8.08 10.58 1.97
CA ASP A 54 8.20 10.86 3.41
C ASP A 54 7.02 10.26 4.19
N GLU A 55 5.81 10.31 3.63
CA GLU A 55 4.62 9.67 4.20
C GLU A 55 4.77 8.15 4.25
N VAL A 56 5.32 7.53 3.20
CA VAL A 56 5.62 6.08 3.19
C VAL A 56 6.67 5.73 4.25
N VAL A 57 7.76 6.51 4.36
CA VAL A 57 8.78 6.28 5.40
C VAL A 57 8.19 6.42 6.81
N ALA A 58 7.39 7.46 7.05
CA ALA A 58 6.75 7.67 8.35
C ALA A 58 5.77 6.55 8.68
N PHE A 59 5.04 6.05 7.68
CA PHE A 59 4.11 4.95 7.82
C PHE A 59 4.79 3.61 8.15
N LEU A 60 6.01 3.38 7.67
CA LEU A 60 6.79 2.15 7.89
C LEU A 60 7.61 2.12 9.19
N ARG A 61 7.71 3.25 9.90
CA ARG A 61 8.36 3.31 11.23
C ARG A 61 7.57 2.54 12.28
#